data_AF-A0A2I1HZP4-F1
#
_entry.id   AF-A0A2I1HZP4-F1
#
_cell.length_a   1.000
_cell.length_b   1.000
_cell.length_c   1.000
_cell.angle_alpha   90.00
_cell.angle_beta   90.00
_cell.angle_gamma   90.00
#
_symmetry.space_group_name_H-M   'P 1'
#
loop_
_entity.id
_entity.type
_entity.pdbx_description
1 polymer ?
#
loop_
_entity_poly.entity_id
_entity_poly.type
_entity_poly.pdbx_seq_one_letter_code
_entity_poly.pdbx_strand_id
1 'polypeptide(L)'
;MTQPTPQPGQYPPPAEPARASGEARPSIGTLFASVTGQLSSIIRGEIELNKAKLRAFASKSGKGIALLLVAAVFALYLLGWIFHTIEVALALVVPAWAASLIVVAILLLIVLILALVGSRSLKSAQEHRPDPAASVAATKEAIEKGLGK
;
A
#
# COMPACT_ATOMS: atom_id res chain seq x y z
N MET A 1 -59.07 17.32 -28.77
CA MET A 1 -59.56 16.27 -27.85
C MET A 1 -60.27 16.97 -26.70
N THR A 2 -61.59 16.92 -26.70
CA THR A 2 -62.47 17.55 -25.69
C THR A 2 -62.55 16.63 -24.46
N GLN A 3 -61.98 17.06 -23.33
CA GLN A 3 -62.18 16.39 -22.03
C GLN A 3 -63.63 16.63 -21.56
N PRO A 4 -64.38 15.59 -21.15
CA PRO A 4 -65.71 15.77 -20.60
C PRO A 4 -65.67 16.39 -19.20
N THR A 5 -66.59 17.31 -18.93
CA THR A 5 -66.76 18.00 -17.65
C THR A 5 -67.16 17.00 -16.54
N PRO A 6 -66.49 16.97 -15.37
CA PRO A 6 -66.88 16.09 -14.27
C PRO A 6 -68.20 16.55 -13.60
N GLN A 7 -69.11 15.60 -13.35
CA GLN A 7 -70.38 15.85 -12.65
C GLN A 7 -70.16 16.10 -11.14
N PRO A 8 -70.78 17.14 -10.54
CA PRO A 8 -70.73 17.35 -9.09
C PRO A 8 -71.64 16.34 -8.38
N GLY A 9 -71.04 15.40 -7.64
CA GLY A 9 -71.82 14.46 -6.81
C GLY A 9 -71.16 13.11 -6.48
N GLN A 10 -70.02 12.77 -7.09
CA GLN A 10 -69.28 11.55 -6.78
C GLN A 10 -67.93 11.87 -6.16
N TYR A 11 -67.94 12.15 -4.85
CA TYR A 11 -66.73 12.02 -4.04
C TYR A 11 -66.71 10.60 -3.46
N PRO A 12 -65.67 9.79 -3.72
CA PRO A 12 -65.42 8.62 -2.90
C PRO A 12 -65.32 9.07 -1.43
N PRO A 13 -65.78 8.27 -0.45
CA PRO A 13 -65.53 8.59 0.95
C PRO A 13 -64.03 8.84 1.14
N PRO A 14 -63.61 9.84 1.95
CA PRO A 14 -62.21 10.04 2.26
C PRO A 14 -61.63 8.71 2.70
N ALA A 15 -60.53 8.27 2.07
CA ALA A 15 -59.79 7.15 2.59
C ALA A 15 -59.45 7.50 4.04
N GLU A 16 -60.04 6.77 5.00
CA GLU A 16 -59.69 6.92 6.40
C GLU A 16 -58.17 6.86 6.48
N PRO A 17 -57.50 7.81 7.16
CA PRO A 17 -56.08 7.70 7.36
C PRO A 17 -55.87 6.37 8.08
N ALA A 18 -55.32 5.38 7.37
CA ALA A 18 -54.86 4.14 7.95
C ALA A 18 -54.03 4.57 9.14
N ARG A 19 -54.54 4.31 10.35
CA ARG A 19 -53.94 4.74 11.60
C ARG A 19 -52.47 4.44 11.47
N ALA A 20 -51.64 5.48 11.40
CA ALA A 20 -50.20 5.35 11.41
C ALA A 20 -49.89 4.51 12.65
N SER A 21 -49.63 3.23 12.41
CA SER A 21 -49.22 2.26 13.42
C SER A 21 -48.07 2.93 14.16
N GLY A 22 -48.27 3.15 15.46
CA GLY A 22 -47.49 4.06 16.28
C GLY A 22 -46.03 4.11 15.87
N GLU A 23 -45.60 5.27 15.37
CA GLU A 23 -44.21 5.56 15.12
C GLU A 23 -43.53 5.67 16.50
N ALA A 24 -43.18 4.51 17.03
CA ALA A 24 -42.42 4.38 18.26
C ALA A 24 -41.14 5.17 18.02
N ARG A 25 -41.02 6.31 18.71
CA ARG A 25 -39.78 7.10 18.73
C ARG A 25 -38.62 6.12 18.92
N PRO A 26 -37.57 6.16 18.06
CA PRO A 26 -36.45 5.26 18.19
C PRO A 26 -35.97 5.29 19.64
N SER A 27 -36.04 4.15 20.33
CA SER A 27 -35.51 4.03 21.67
C SER A 27 -34.02 4.42 21.66
N ILE A 28 -33.52 4.94 22.78
CA ILE A 28 -32.09 5.28 22.90
C ILE A 28 -31.20 4.07 22.54
N GLY A 29 -31.65 2.85 22.84
CA GLY A 29 -30.98 1.62 22.43
C GLY A 29 -30.89 1.43 20.91
N THR A 30 -31.96 1.74 20.16
CA THR A 30 -31.95 1.67 18.68
C THR A 30 -31.07 2.74 18.03
N LEU A 31 -30.96 3.93 18.64
CA LEU A 31 -30.04 4.98 18.17
C LEU A 31 -28.58 4.62 18.44
N PHE A 32 -28.29 4.01 19.60
CA PHE A 32 -26.94 3.56 19.93
C PHE A 32 -26.49 2.41 19.01
N ALA A 33 -27.39 1.48 18.71
CA ALA A 33 -27.15 0.38 17.77
C ALA A 33 -26.92 0.88 16.33
N SER A 34 -27.61 1.94 15.89
CA SER A 34 -27.42 2.48 14.54
C SER A 34 -26.12 3.27 14.40
N VAL A 35 -25.65 3.97 15.44
CA VAL A 35 -24.36 4.68 15.46
C VAL A 35 -23.19 3.68 15.47
N THR A 36 -23.27 2.62 16.28
CA THR A 36 -22.25 1.55 16.30
C THR A 36 -22.21 0.76 14.98
N GLY A 37 -23.38 0.53 14.35
CA GLY A 37 -23.46 -0.03 13.01
C GLY A 37 -22.81 0.86 11.94
N GLN A 38 -23.02 2.18 12.00
CA GLN A 38 -22.40 3.13 11.06
C GLN A 38 -20.87 3.18 11.23
N LEU A 39 -20.38 3.24 12.47
CA LEU A 39 -18.93 3.22 12.74
C LEU A 39 -18.27 1.92 12.24
N SER A 40 -18.94 0.77 12.44
CA SER A 40 -18.49 -0.52 11.89
C SER A 40 -18.44 -0.50 10.36
N SER A 41 -19.39 0.17 9.71
CA SER A 41 -19.42 0.31 8.25
C SER A 41 -18.31 1.21 7.71
N ILE A 42 -17.97 2.30 8.41
CA ILE A 42 -16.85 3.20 8.08
C ILE A 42 -15.53 2.44 8.15
N ILE A 43 -15.27 1.76 9.26
CA ILE A 43 -14.03 0.98 9.46
C ILE A 43 -13.91 -0.09 8.38
N ARG A 44 -15.00 -0.81 8.08
CA ARG A 44 -14.99 -1.80 7.00
C ARG A 44 -14.74 -1.14 5.64
N GLY A 45 -15.32 0.03 5.39
CA GLY A 45 -15.10 0.82 4.19
C GLY A 45 -13.65 1.26 4.02
N GLU A 46 -13.00 1.77 5.07
CA GLU A 46 -11.58 2.13 5.04
C GLU A 46 -10.68 0.92 4.82
N ILE A 47 -11.02 -0.23 5.39
CA ILE A 47 -10.29 -1.48 5.15
C ILE A 47 -10.42 -1.89 3.68
N GLU A 48 -11.62 -1.90 3.11
CA GLU A 48 -11.82 -2.28 1.71
C GLU A 48 -11.20 -1.25 0.74
N LEU A 49 -11.26 0.05 1.07
CA LEU A 49 -10.59 1.11 0.35
C LEU A 49 -9.07 0.94 0.38
N ASN A 50 -8.49 0.69 1.56
CA ASN A 50 -7.05 0.49 1.71
C ASN A 50 -6.59 -0.79 1.00
N LYS A 51 -7.39 -1.85 1.02
CA LYS A 51 -7.14 -3.04 0.19
C LYS A 51 -7.19 -2.70 -1.30
N ALA A 52 -8.14 -1.89 -1.76
CA ALA A 52 -8.22 -1.48 -3.16
C ALA A 52 -7.02 -0.60 -3.56
N LYS A 53 -6.63 0.37 -2.71
CA LYS A 53 -5.42 1.18 -2.89
C LYS A 53 -4.16 0.32 -2.93
N LEU A 54 -4.04 -0.66 -2.03
CA LEU A 54 -2.91 -1.59 -2.01
C LEU A 54 -2.85 -2.43 -3.28
N ARG A 55 -3.99 -2.95 -3.78
CA ARG A 55 -4.04 -3.68 -5.05
C ARG A 55 -3.69 -2.80 -6.24
N ALA A 56 -4.20 -1.57 -6.27
CA ALA A 56 -3.88 -0.60 -7.31
C ALA A 56 -2.39 -0.24 -7.28
N PHE A 57 -1.82 -0.03 -6.10
CA PHE A 57 -0.38 0.19 -5.91
C PHE A 57 0.42 -1.03 -6.38
N ALA A 58 0.07 -2.24 -5.93
CA ALA A 58 0.75 -3.47 -6.34
C ALA A 58 0.69 -3.68 -7.86
N SER A 59 -0.46 -3.46 -8.49
CA SER A 59 -0.62 -3.61 -9.94
C SER A 59 0.18 -2.57 -10.73
N LYS A 60 0.19 -1.30 -10.30
CA LYS A 60 0.91 -0.23 -10.99
C LYS A 60 2.41 -0.31 -10.74
N SER A 61 2.82 -0.54 -9.50
CA SER A 61 4.22 -0.69 -9.11
C SER A 61 4.83 -2.00 -9.61
N GLY A 62 4.04 -3.06 -9.76
CA GLY A 62 4.54 -4.39 -10.17
C GLY A 62 5.26 -4.39 -11.52
N LYS A 63 4.71 -3.70 -12.53
CA LYS A 63 5.38 -3.57 -13.85
C LYS A 63 6.68 -2.78 -13.74
N GLY A 64 6.70 -1.71 -12.95
CA GLY A 64 7.90 -0.91 -12.72
C GLY A 64 9.00 -1.71 -12.02
N ILE A 65 8.65 -2.43 -10.95
CA ILE A 65 9.57 -3.30 -10.22
C ILE A 65 10.12 -4.40 -11.15
N ALA A 66 9.26 -5.04 -11.95
CA ALA A 66 9.70 -6.07 -12.90
C ALA A 66 10.69 -5.51 -13.94
N LEU A 67 10.40 -4.35 -14.54
CA LEU A 67 11.31 -3.69 -15.48
C LEU A 67 12.63 -3.30 -14.83
N LEU A 68 12.60 -2.78 -13.59
CA LEU A 68 13.82 -2.44 -12.86
C LEU A 68 14.67 -3.66 -12.51
N LEU A 69 14.05 -4.79 -12.16
CA LEU A 69 14.78 -6.04 -11.91
C LEU A 69 15.46 -6.54 -13.19
N VAL A 70 14.75 -6.53 -14.33
CA VAL A 70 15.33 -6.88 -15.62
C VAL A 70 16.47 -5.93 -16.00
N ALA A 71 16.25 -4.61 -15.85
CA ALA A 71 17.28 -3.61 -16.11
C ALA A 71 18.51 -3.81 -15.20
N ALA A 72 18.34 -4.18 -13.93
CA ALA A 72 19.43 -4.49 -13.02
C ALA A 72 20.26 -5.69 -13.50
N VAL A 73 19.63 -6.75 -14.02
CA VAL A 73 20.33 -7.90 -14.60
C VAL A 73 21.14 -7.49 -15.83
N PHE A 74 20.55 -6.72 -16.74
CA PHE A 74 21.27 -6.21 -17.92
C PHE A 74 22.40 -5.26 -17.54
N ALA A 75 22.21 -4.41 -16.52
CA ALA A 75 23.26 -3.53 -16.01
C ALA A 75 24.44 -4.34 -15.44
N LEU A 76 24.19 -5.43 -14.72
CA LEU A 76 25.25 -6.33 -14.24
C LEU A 76 25.99 -7.02 -15.40
N TYR A 77 25.26 -7.47 -16.42
CA TYR A 77 25.87 -8.07 -17.61
C TYR A 77 26.73 -7.06 -18.38
N LEU A 78 26.21 -5.84 -18.58
CA LEU A 78 26.94 -4.74 -19.22
C LEU A 78 28.20 -4.38 -18.42
N LEU A 79 28.10 -4.32 -17.09
CA LEU A 79 29.25 -4.06 -16.22
C LEU A 79 30.36 -5.10 -16.42
N GLY A 80 30.01 -6.39 -16.50
CA GLY A 80 30.97 -7.45 -16.81
C GLY A 80 31.65 -7.26 -18.16
N TRP A 81 30.88 -6.92 -19.21
CA TRP A 81 31.43 -6.63 -20.54
C TRP A 81 32.34 -5.40 -20.58
N ILE A 82 32.05 -4.37 -19.80
CA ILE A 82 32.94 -3.20 -19.67
C ILE A 82 34.30 -3.62 -19.12
N PHE A 83 34.32 -4.39 -18.02
CA PHE A 83 35.59 -4.88 -17.46
C PHE A 83 36.33 -5.83 -18.39
N HIS A 84 35.62 -6.71 -19.09
CA HIS A 84 36.23 -7.57 -20.09
C HIS A 84 36.81 -6.77 -21.28
N THR A 85 36.12 -5.72 -21.72
CA THR A 85 36.63 -4.82 -22.77
C THR A 85 37.89 -4.09 -22.30
N ILE A 86 37.92 -3.63 -21.05
CA ILE A 86 39.10 -3.03 -20.42
C ILE A 86 40.24 -4.04 -20.37
N GLU A 87 39.99 -5.27 -19.94
CA GLU A 87 40.97 -6.36 -19.92
C GLU A 87 41.59 -6.60 -21.31
N VAL A 88 40.75 -6.74 -22.34
CA VAL A 88 41.19 -6.94 -23.72
C VAL A 88 42.00 -5.74 -24.22
N ALA A 89 41.59 -4.51 -23.90
CA ALA A 89 42.33 -3.31 -24.25
C ALA A 89 43.71 -3.25 -23.55
N LEU A 90 43.80 -3.62 -22.27
CA LEU A 90 45.07 -3.71 -21.55
C LEU A 90 45.96 -4.82 -22.11
N ALA A 91 45.38 -5.94 -22.53
CA ALA A 91 46.11 -7.06 -23.13
C ALA A 91 46.84 -6.67 -24.44
N LEU A 92 46.51 -5.53 -25.05
CA LEU A 92 47.26 -4.97 -26.19
C LEU A 92 48.63 -4.41 -25.80
N VAL A 93 48.82 -4.04 -24.52
CA VAL A 93 50.05 -3.38 -24.03
C VAL A 93 50.77 -4.19 -22.95
N VAL A 94 50.10 -5.13 -22.27
CA VAL A 94 50.69 -6.04 -21.29
C VAL A 94 50.26 -7.49 -21.54
N PRO A 95 50.96 -8.50 -21.00
CA PRO A 95 50.51 -9.90 -21.10
C PRO A 95 49.10 -10.08 -20.53
N ALA A 96 48.30 -10.95 -21.16
CA ALA A 96 46.90 -11.18 -20.78
C ALA A 96 46.72 -11.47 -19.28
N TRP A 97 47.58 -12.30 -18.68
CA TRP A 97 47.53 -12.62 -17.25
C TRP A 97 47.70 -11.38 -16.35
N ALA A 98 48.54 -10.42 -16.76
CA ALA A 98 48.76 -9.17 -16.01
C ALA A 98 47.57 -8.22 -16.18
N ALA A 99 47.00 -8.14 -17.38
CA ALA A 99 45.76 -7.37 -17.64
C ALA A 99 44.61 -7.87 -16.76
N SER A 100 44.38 -9.19 -16.70
CA SER A 100 43.34 -9.79 -15.85
C SER A 100 43.56 -9.47 -14.37
N LEU A 101 44.79 -9.55 -13.86
CA LEU A 101 45.09 -9.22 -12.46
C LEU A 101 44.83 -7.74 -12.13
N ILE A 102 45.15 -6.82 -13.03
CA ILE A 102 44.86 -5.39 -12.85
C ILE A 102 43.35 -5.16 -12.75
N VAL A 103 42.57 -5.77 -13.65
CA VAL A 103 41.11 -5.65 -13.65
C VAL A 103 40.51 -6.26 -12.37
N VAL A 104 40.98 -7.42 -11.94
CA VAL A 104 40.58 -8.05 -10.67
C VAL A 104 40.87 -7.13 -9.48
N ALA A 105 42.05 -6.50 -9.43
CA ALA A 105 42.39 -5.58 -8.35
C ALA A 105 41.46 -4.35 -8.31
N ILE A 106 41.12 -3.79 -9.48
CA ILE A 106 40.15 -2.69 -9.59
C ILE A 106 38.77 -3.13 -9.10
N LEU A 107 38.29 -4.31 -9.51
CA LEU A 107 37.01 -4.87 -9.06
C LEU A 107 36.98 -5.09 -7.55
N LEU A 108 38.04 -5.65 -6.97
CA LEU A 108 38.14 -5.85 -5.51
C LEU A 108 38.04 -4.53 -4.75
N LEU A 109 38.70 -3.47 -5.25
CA LEU A 109 38.62 -2.14 -4.64
C LEU A 109 37.20 -1.58 -4.69
N ILE A 110 36.52 -1.70 -5.84
CA ILE A 110 35.13 -1.26 -6.00
C ILE A 110 34.21 -2.04 -5.05
N VAL A 111 34.34 -3.37 -4.99
CA VAL A 111 33.54 -4.23 -4.11
C VAL A 111 33.75 -3.85 -2.64
N LEU A 112 34.99 -3.59 -2.22
CA LEU A 112 35.29 -3.19 -0.85
C LEU A 112 34.61 -1.86 -0.49
N ILE A 113 34.69 -0.85 -1.38
CA ILE A 113 34.04 0.45 -1.17
C ILE A 113 32.52 0.28 -1.11
N LEU A 114 31.92 -0.46 -2.05
CA LEU A 114 30.48 -0.70 -2.07
C LEU A 114 30.00 -1.46 -0.82
N ALA A 115 30.74 -2.47 -0.36
CA ALA A 115 30.42 -3.21 0.85
C ALA A 115 30.49 -2.32 2.11
N LEU A 116 31.50 -1.45 2.20
CA LEU A 116 31.64 -0.51 3.30
C LEU A 116 30.52 0.54 3.31
N VAL A 117 30.23 1.15 2.16
CA VAL A 117 29.14 2.12 2.05
C VAL A 117 27.79 1.46 2.30
N GLY A 118 27.52 0.33 1.64
CA GLY A 118 26.26 -0.41 1.78
C GLY A 118 26.02 -0.88 3.21
N SER A 119 27.05 -1.38 3.89
CA SER A 119 26.93 -1.78 5.30
C SER A 119 26.64 -0.60 6.23
N ARG A 120 27.23 0.58 5.99
CA ARG A 120 26.93 1.80 6.74
C ARG A 120 25.49 2.28 6.49
N SER A 121 25.06 2.30 5.24
CA SER A 121 23.68 2.67 4.87
C SER A 121 22.66 1.72 5.49
N LEU A 122 22.93 0.40 5.48
CA LEU A 122 22.03 -0.58 6.07
C LEU A 122 21.95 -0.45 7.60
N LYS A 123 23.08 -0.21 8.27
CA LYS A 123 23.09 0.05 9.72
C LYS A 123 22.25 1.27 10.09
N SER A 124 22.42 2.38 9.36
CA SER A 124 21.62 3.60 9.57
C SER A 124 20.12 3.38 9.33
N ALA A 125 19.76 2.57 8.31
CA ALA A 125 18.37 2.21 8.06
C ALA A 125 17.77 1.32 9.17
N GLN A 126 18.58 0.44 9.78
CA GLN A 126 18.14 -0.41 10.89
C GLN A 126 17.93 0.38 12.19
N GLU A 127 18.69 1.45 12.44
CA GLU A 127 18.49 2.34 13.59
C GLU A 127 17.09 2.98 13.61
N HIS A 128 16.48 3.17 12.43
CA HIS A 128 15.16 3.78 12.27
C HIS A 128 14.07 2.74 11.94
N ARG A 129 14.36 1.45 12.14
CA ARG A 129 13.41 0.38 11.83
C ARG A 129 12.20 0.51 12.77
N PRO A 130 10.96 0.70 12.24
CA PRO A 130 9.77 0.67 13.07
C PRO A 130 9.64 -0.69 13.73
N ASP A 131 9.36 -0.73 15.03
CA ASP A 131 9.02 -1.96 15.75
C ASP A 131 7.49 -2.16 15.75
N PRO A 132 6.94 -2.98 14.82
CA PRO A 132 5.51 -3.27 14.79
C PRO A 132 5.03 -4.03 16.02
N ALA A 133 5.90 -4.74 16.75
CA ALA A 133 5.52 -5.42 17.98
C ALA A 133 5.35 -4.41 19.13
N ALA A 134 6.26 -3.42 19.22
CA ALA A 134 6.14 -2.33 20.19
C ALA A 134 4.91 -1.44 19.93
N SER A 135 4.57 -1.16 18.66
CA SER A 135 3.39 -0.33 18.35
C SER A 135 2.07 -1.03 18.69
N VAL A 136 1.97 -2.34 18.47
CA VAL A 136 0.80 -3.15 18.86
C VAL A 136 0.73 -3.32 20.38
N ALA A 137 1.87 -3.53 21.05
CA ALA A 137 1.94 -3.64 22.51
C ALA A 137 1.54 -2.32 23.20
N ALA A 138 2.07 -1.18 22.74
CA ALA A 138 1.70 0.14 23.25
C ALA A 138 0.21 0.44 23.04
N THR A 139 -0.37 -0.01 21.92
CA THR A 139 -1.81 0.13 21.66
C THR A 139 -2.64 -0.73 22.61
N LYS A 140 -2.20 -1.97 22.91
CA LYS A 140 -2.85 -2.86 23.88
C LYS A 140 -2.80 -2.27 25.30
N GLU A 141 -1.64 -1.78 25.72
CA GLU A 141 -1.44 -1.20 27.06
C GLU A 141 -2.28 0.07 27.26
N ALA A 142 -2.37 0.92 26.23
CA ALA A 142 -3.22 2.11 26.27
C ALA A 142 -4.72 1.78 26.45
N ILE A 143 -5.18 0.67 25.84
CA ILE A 143 -6.56 0.19 25.97
C ILE A 143 -6.82 -0.37 27.39
N GLU A 144 -5.92 -1.19 27.94
CA GLU A 144 -6.05 -1.72 29.31
C GLU A 144 -6.06 -0.62 30.37
N LYS A 145 -5.20 0.40 30.22
CA LYS A 145 -5.12 1.54 31.13
C LYS A 145 -6.34 2.47 31.04
N GLY A 146 -6.99 2.54 29.87
CA GLY A 146 -8.22 3.31 29.65
C GLY A 146 -9.49 2.61 30.16
N LEU A 147 -9.52 1.27 30.17
CA LEU A 147 -10.63 0.45 30.67
C LEU A 147 -10.58 0.19 32.18
N GLY A 148 -9.42 0.37 32.83
CA GLY A 148 -9.21 0.15 34.26
C GLY A 148 -9.52 1.35 35.16
N LYS A 149 -10.31 2.32 34.70
CA LYS A 149 -10.78 3.47 35.50
C LYS A 149 -12.30 3.51 35.55
#